data_AF-A0A6L8VIN6-F1
#
_entry.id   AF-A0A6L8VIN6-F1
#
_cell.length_a   1.000
_cell.length_b   1.000
_cell.length_c   1.000
_cell.angle_alpha   90.00
_cell.angle_beta   90.00
_cell.angle_gamma   90.00
#
_symmetry.space_group_name_H-M   'P 1'
#
loop_
_entity.id
_entity.type
_entity.pdbx_description
1 polymer ?
#
loop_
_entity_poly.entity_id
_entity_poly.type
_entity_poly.pdbx_seq_one_letter_code
_entity_poly.pdbx_strand_id
1 'polypeptide(L)'
;MALTLRLTLASLALAAGLAPAFAQGTNLTVSGLQQDTGAPVEVTADSLQVDQAAGSAVFTGNVLIVQGTMRLAAAEVRVAYAKAADGTPDTGTIDSMTATGGVTLATATEAAEAAEAVYSPQSGDLVMTGDVLLTQGGNSVSGQTLTIDLDTGAGRMDGRVKTVLQTGTAGGN
;
A
#
# COMPACT_ATOMS: atom_id res chain seq x y z
N MET A 1 24.77 19.80 -76.03
CA MET A 1 25.56 19.31 -74.88
C MET A 1 24.65 19.43 -73.66
N ALA A 2 23.86 18.38 -73.41
CA ALA A 2 22.83 18.35 -72.36
C ALA A 2 23.30 17.44 -71.22
N LEU A 3 23.18 17.94 -69.99
CA LEU A 3 23.77 17.35 -68.79
C LEU A 3 22.67 17.18 -67.72
N THR A 4 22.55 15.95 -67.18
CA THR A 4 22.16 15.58 -65.79
C THR A 4 20.72 15.86 -65.30
N LEU A 5 20.11 15.15 -64.35
CA LEU A 5 20.37 13.90 -63.61
C LEU A 5 19.13 13.64 -62.73
N ARG A 6 18.90 12.35 -62.45
CA ARG A 6 17.85 11.68 -61.65
C ARG A 6 17.61 12.27 -60.25
N LEU A 7 16.39 12.09 -59.70
CA LEU A 7 16.17 11.36 -58.43
C LEU A 7 14.67 11.23 -58.08
N THR A 8 14.21 9.99 -57.96
CA THR A 8 12.94 9.59 -57.30
C THR A 8 13.19 9.39 -55.81
N LEU A 9 12.39 10.01 -54.93
CA LEU A 9 12.24 9.58 -53.54
C LEU A 9 10.75 9.51 -53.18
N ALA A 10 10.28 8.29 -52.96
CA ALA A 10 8.99 7.97 -52.36
C ALA A 10 9.17 7.93 -50.83
N SER A 11 8.50 8.83 -50.13
CA SER A 11 8.55 8.96 -48.68
C SER A 11 7.53 8.02 -48.03
N LEU A 12 7.98 6.89 -47.49
CA LEU A 12 7.17 5.98 -46.67
C LEU A 12 7.25 6.45 -45.20
N ALA A 13 6.17 7.03 -44.70
CA ALA A 13 6.05 7.47 -43.32
C ALA A 13 5.87 6.26 -42.38
N LEU A 14 6.84 6.04 -41.48
CA LEU A 14 6.79 5.05 -40.41
C LEU A 14 6.15 5.69 -39.17
N ALA A 15 4.84 5.49 -38.98
CA ALA A 15 4.15 5.86 -37.75
C ALA A 15 4.40 4.77 -36.68
N ALA A 16 5.32 5.03 -35.76
CA ALA A 16 5.52 4.22 -34.57
C ALA A 16 4.38 4.47 -33.58
N GLY A 17 3.49 3.47 -33.41
CA GLY A 17 2.44 3.50 -32.40
C GLY A 17 3.03 3.39 -30.99
N LEU A 18 2.85 4.45 -30.20
CA LEU A 18 3.02 4.41 -28.74
C LEU A 18 1.78 3.72 -28.16
N ALA A 19 1.88 2.42 -27.87
CA ALA A 19 0.89 1.75 -27.04
C ALA A 19 1.13 2.13 -25.57
N PRO A 20 0.11 2.54 -24.80
CA PRO A 20 0.26 2.74 -23.37
C PRO A 20 0.53 1.40 -22.70
N ALA A 21 1.69 1.28 -22.05
CA ALA A 21 2.00 0.17 -21.17
C ALA A 21 1.09 0.28 -19.93
N PHE A 22 -0.02 -0.44 -19.92
CA PHE A 22 -0.80 -0.64 -18.71
C PHE A 22 0.10 -1.31 -17.67
N ALA A 23 0.28 -0.66 -16.53
CA ALA A 23 0.96 -1.22 -15.37
C ALA A 23 0.20 -2.48 -14.93
N GLN A 24 0.73 -3.65 -15.30
CA GLN A 24 0.20 -4.96 -14.93
C GLN A 24 0.48 -5.23 -13.44
N GLY A 25 -0.29 -4.61 -12.56
CA GLY A 25 -0.34 -5.00 -11.16
C GLY A 25 -1.17 -6.27 -11.01
N THR A 26 -0.79 -7.12 -10.07
CA THR A 26 -1.59 -8.30 -9.74
C THR A 26 -2.67 -7.88 -8.76
N ASN A 27 -3.93 -7.95 -9.18
CA ASN A 27 -5.08 -7.75 -8.30
C ASN A 27 -5.30 -9.04 -7.49
N LEU A 28 -5.46 -8.89 -6.19
CA LEU A 28 -5.68 -9.95 -5.21
C LEU A 28 -6.87 -9.55 -4.34
N THR A 29 -7.59 -10.53 -3.80
CA THR A 29 -8.61 -10.28 -2.77
C THR A 29 -8.01 -10.68 -1.42
N VAL A 30 -7.89 -9.73 -0.52
CA VAL A 30 -7.33 -9.88 0.83
C VAL A 30 -8.45 -9.74 1.86
N SER A 31 -9.43 -10.65 1.79
CA SER A 31 -10.67 -10.54 2.56
C SER A 31 -10.49 -10.51 4.08
N GLY A 32 -9.44 -11.11 4.65
CA GLY A 32 -9.26 -11.01 6.11
C GLY A 32 -8.54 -9.73 6.57
N LEU A 33 -8.16 -8.84 5.65
CA LEU A 33 -7.87 -7.43 5.94
C LEU A 33 -9.11 -6.54 5.78
N GLN A 34 -10.21 -7.06 5.25
CA GLN A 34 -11.48 -6.33 5.22
C GLN A 34 -11.97 -6.14 6.66
N GLN A 35 -12.23 -4.89 7.04
CA GLN A 35 -12.51 -4.55 8.44
C GLN A 35 -13.67 -3.56 8.56
N ASP A 36 -14.35 -3.61 9.70
CA ASP A 36 -15.20 -2.50 10.13
C ASP A 36 -14.32 -1.28 10.44
N THR A 37 -14.32 -0.32 9.53
CA THR A 37 -13.62 0.97 9.67
C THR A 37 -14.24 1.86 10.75
N GLY A 38 -15.42 1.51 11.29
CA GLY A 38 -16.07 2.16 12.42
C GLY A 38 -15.67 1.62 13.80
N ALA A 39 -14.91 0.52 13.88
CA ALA A 39 -14.45 -0.02 15.15
C ALA A 39 -13.42 0.92 15.84
N PRO A 40 -13.38 0.99 17.19
CA PRO A 40 -12.41 1.81 17.90
C PRO A 40 -10.97 1.45 17.55
N VAL A 41 -10.15 2.46 17.32
CA VAL A 41 -8.70 2.32 17.11
C VAL A 41 -7.99 2.52 18.45
N GLU A 42 -7.26 1.50 18.90
CA GLU A 42 -6.42 1.54 20.09
C GLU A 42 -4.95 1.64 19.67
N VAL A 43 -4.19 2.57 20.27
CA VAL A 43 -2.76 2.74 19.99
C VAL A 43 -1.99 2.66 21.31
N THR A 44 -1.04 1.73 21.39
CA THR A 44 -0.09 1.58 22.50
C THR A 44 1.33 1.88 22.01
N ALA A 45 2.10 2.65 22.78
CA ALA A 45 3.49 2.97 22.46
C ALA A 45 4.26 3.36 23.74
N ASP A 46 5.59 3.42 23.65
CA ASP A 46 6.45 3.88 24.75
C ASP A 46 6.34 5.40 24.97
N SER A 47 6.13 6.17 23.90
CA SER A 47 5.99 7.63 23.97
C SER A 47 4.98 8.17 22.96
N LEU A 48 4.35 9.29 23.31
CA LEU A 48 3.46 10.07 22.47
C LEU A 48 3.90 11.55 22.53
N GLN A 49 4.18 12.12 21.36
CA GLN A 49 4.40 13.55 21.18
C GLN A 49 3.27 14.14 20.35
N VAL A 50 2.64 15.21 20.83
CA VAL A 50 1.57 15.92 20.12
C VAL A 50 2.07 17.30 19.72
N ASP A 51 2.00 17.61 18.43
CA ASP A 51 2.26 18.93 17.89
C ASP A 51 0.95 19.53 17.36
N GLN A 52 0.35 20.39 18.18
CA GLN A 52 -0.90 21.08 17.83
C GLN A 52 -0.72 22.15 16.77
N ALA A 53 0.48 22.73 16.62
CA ALA A 53 0.73 23.73 15.60
C ALA A 53 0.87 23.07 14.22
N ALA A 54 1.51 21.90 14.17
CA ALA A 54 1.61 21.09 12.96
C ALA A 54 0.33 20.29 12.66
N GLY A 55 -0.52 20.04 13.67
CA GLY A 55 -1.71 19.19 13.53
C GLY A 55 -1.34 17.72 13.41
N SER A 56 -0.39 17.26 14.23
CA SER A 56 0.10 15.86 14.17
C SER A 56 0.40 15.29 15.54
N ALA A 57 0.34 13.96 15.65
CA ALA A 57 0.81 13.20 16.80
C ALA A 57 1.82 12.14 16.34
N VAL A 58 2.87 11.89 17.12
CA VAL A 58 3.90 10.90 16.83
C VAL A 58 3.99 9.94 18.01
N PHE A 59 3.74 8.66 17.73
CA PHE A 59 3.91 7.55 18.64
C PHE A 59 5.25 6.88 18.34
N THR A 60 6.08 6.65 19.35
CA THR A 60 7.41 6.06 19.16
C THR A 60 7.67 4.97 20.19
N GLY A 61 8.32 3.90 19.75
CA GLY A 61 8.73 2.77 20.59
C GLY A 61 7.61 1.74 20.74
N ASN A 62 7.87 0.53 20.26
CA ASN A 62 6.98 -0.64 20.36
C ASN A 62 5.52 -0.32 20.01
N VAL A 63 5.30 0.44 18.93
CA VAL A 63 3.95 0.92 18.59
C VAL A 63 3.10 -0.27 18.15
N LEU A 64 1.95 -0.43 18.79
CA LEU A 64 0.93 -1.41 18.46
C LEU A 64 -0.41 -0.71 18.28
N ILE A 65 -0.94 -0.76 17.07
CA ILE A 65 -2.29 -0.33 16.74
C ILE A 65 -3.19 -1.55 16.66
N VAL A 66 -4.34 -1.50 17.32
CA VAL A 66 -5.35 -2.56 17.30
C VAL A 66 -6.68 -1.97 16.86
N GLN A 67 -7.32 -2.61 15.89
CA GLN A 67 -8.67 -2.27 15.46
C GLN A 67 -9.42 -3.57 15.16
N GLY A 68 -10.43 -3.91 15.97
CA GLY A 68 -11.09 -5.21 15.89
C GLY A 68 -10.11 -6.39 16.02
N THR A 69 -9.92 -7.16 14.95
CA THR A 69 -8.98 -8.29 14.89
C THR A 69 -7.62 -7.93 14.29
N MET A 70 -7.51 -6.77 13.64
CA MET A 70 -6.29 -6.31 12.98
C MET A 70 -5.32 -5.74 14.00
N ARG A 71 -4.04 -6.05 13.78
CA ARG A 71 -2.91 -5.56 14.57
C ARG A 71 -1.86 -5.01 13.63
N LEU A 72 -1.45 -3.78 13.85
CA LEU A 72 -0.32 -3.16 13.14
C LEU A 72 0.76 -2.84 14.16
N ALA A 73 1.96 -3.38 13.96
CA ALA A 73 3.14 -3.10 14.75
C ALA A 73 4.16 -2.28 13.95
N ALA A 74 4.79 -1.29 14.57
CA ALA A 74 5.82 -0.46 13.98
C ALA A 74 6.75 0.16 15.03
N ALA A 75 7.91 0.69 14.61
CA ALA A 75 8.80 1.42 15.51
C ALA A 75 8.29 2.85 15.80
N GLU A 76 7.72 3.50 14.79
CA GLU A 76 7.14 4.84 14.89
C GLU A 76 5.84 4.91 14.07
N VAL A 77 4.83 5.61 14.60
CA VAL A 77 3.60 5.94 13.88
C VAL A 77 3.33 7.44 14.01
N ARG A 78 3.23 8.12 12.88
CA ARG A 78 2.81 9.52 12.80
C ARG A 78 1.36 9.60 12.34
N VAL A 79 0.53 10.27 13.12
CA VAL A 79 -0.85 10.61 12.79
C VAL A 79 -0.91 12.07 12.36
N ALA A 80 -1.44 12.33 11.17
CA ALA A 80 -1.79 13.67 10.70
C ALA A 80 -3.30 13.86 10.82
N TYR A 81 -3.71 14.97 11.42
CA TYR A 81 -5.11 15.33 11.55
C TYR A 81 -5.56 16.14 10.35
N ALA A 82 -6.84 16.02 10.00
CA ALA A 82 -7.44 16.83 8.95
C ALA A 82 -7.41 18.31 9.35
N LYS A 83 -7.54 19.20 8.36
CA LYS A 83 -7.70 20.64 8.61
C LYS A 83 -9.15 21.05 8.32
N ALA A 84 -9.72 21.83 9.21
CA ALA A 84 -11.00 22.49 8.96
C ALA A 84 -10.87 23.53 7.83
N ALA A 85 -12.01 23.99 7.31
CA ALA A 85 -12.06 24.95 6.20
C ALA A 85 -11.37 26.30 6.50
N ASP A 86 -11.18 26.64 7.77
CA ASP A 86 -10.45 27.82 8.23
C ASP A 86 -8.94 27.60 8.41
N GLY A 87 -8.44 26.40 8.10
CA GLY A 87 -7.03 26.01 8.19
C GLY A 87 -6.59 25.55 9.59
N THR A 88 -7.50 25.50 10.57
CA THR A 88 -7.20 24.96 11.91
C THR A 88 -7.17 23.43 11.90
N PRO A 89 -6.29 22.78 12.69
CA PRO A 89 -6.32 21.32 12.81
C PRO A 89 -7.62 20.84 13.44
N ASP A 90 -8.32 19.94 12.75
CA ASP A 90 -9.44 19.17 13.28
C ASP A 90 -8.91 17.88 13.89
N THR A 91 -8.60 17.92 15.19
CA THR A 91 -8.10 16.76 15.94
C THR A 91 -9.12 15.63 16.08
N GLY A 92 -10.38 15.84 15.68
CA GLY A 92 -11.41 14.80 15.66
C GLY A 92 -11.34 13.89 14.43
N THR A 93 -10.67 14.34 13.37
CA THR A 93 -10.61 13.64 12.08
C THR A 93 -9.17 13.29 11.74
N ILE A 94 -8.87 12.00 11.59
CA ILE A 94 -7.56 11.53 11.13
C ILE A 94 -7.55 11.60 9.59
N ASP A 95 -6.55 12.30 9.05
CA ASP A 95 -6.31 12.39 7.61
C ASP A 95 -5.46 11.20 7.14
N SER A 96 -4.35 10.95 7.83
CA SER A 96 -3.44 9.85 7.51
C SER A 96 -2.64 9.36 8.72
N MET A 97 -2.24 8.09 8.68
CA MET A 97 -1.34 7.45 9.63
C MET A 97 -0.16 6.82 8.89
N THR A 98 1.06 7.25 9.21
CA THR A 98 2.30 6.77 8.59
C THR A 98 3.09 5.97 9.61
N ALA A 99 3.25 4.67 9.38
CA ALA A 99 4.01 3.74 10.20
C ALA A 99 5.37 3.45 9.56
N THR A 100 6.45 3.51 10.32
CA THR A 100 7.82 3.32 9.83
C THR A 100 8.69 2.50 10.78
N GLY A 101 9.87 2.10 10.31
CA GLY A 101 10.85 1.33 11.08
C GLY A 101 10.57 -0.17 11.09
N GLY A 102 9.97 -0.68 10.01
CA GLY A 102 9.49 -2.05 9.90
C GLY A 102 8.05 -2.13 10.39
N VAL A 103 7.15 -2.42 9.46
CA VAL A 103 5.72 -2.53 9.70
C VAL A 103 5.31 -3.97 9.54
N THR A 104 4.59 -4.49 10.53
CA THR A 104 3.92 -5.78 10.46
C THR A 104 2.44 -5.57 10.69
N LEU A 105 1.64 -5.86 9.68
CA LEU A 105 0.19 -5.95 9.76
C LEU A 105 -0.21 -7.42 9.88
N ALA A 106 -1.07 -7.76 10.82
CA ALA A 106 -1.57 -9.11 10.99
C ALA A 106 -3.06 -9.12 11.34
N THR A 107 -3.77 -10.10 10.79
CA THR A 107 -5.15 -10.44 11.14
C THR A 107 -5.20 -11.91 11.55
N ALA A 108 -6.40 -12.49 11.62
CA ALA A 108 -6.54 -13.91 11.95
C ALA A 108 -5.98 -14.84 10.86
N THR A 109 -5.94 -14.37 9.61
CA THR A 109 -5.70 -15.21 8.43
C THR A 109 -4.59 -14.69 7.52
N GLU A 110 -4.25 -13.40 7.60
CA GLU A 110 -3.23 -12.75 6.80
C GLU A 110 -2.18 -12.07 7.66
N ALA A 111 -0.97 -11.96 7.09
CA ALA A 111 0.08 -11.10 7.60
C ALA A 111 0.75 -10.37 6.44
N ALA A 112 1.04 -9.09 6.60
CA ALA A 112 1.80 -8.30 5.64
C ALA A 112 2.95 -7.58 6.36
N GLU A 113 4.14 -7.65 5.79
CA GLU A 113 5.34 -7.00 6.30
C GLU A 113 5.88 -6.02 5.26
N ALA A 114 6.37 -4.86 5.69
CA ALA A 114 6.96 -3.84 4.82
C ALA A 114 7.90 -2.89 5.61
N ALA A 115 8.66 -2.05 4.93
CA ALA A 115 9.45 -1.01 5.59
C ALA A 115 8.59 0.14 6.15
N GLU A 116 7.56 0.54 5.40
CA GLU A 116 6.64 1.63 5.70
C GLU A 116 5.20 1.26 5.32
N ALA A 117 4.23 1.83 6.05
CA ALA A 117 2.82 1.76 5.69
C ALA A 117 2.11 3.09 5.92
N VAL A 118 1.27 3.50 4.98
CA VAL A 118 0.42 4.70 5.07
C VAL A 118 -1.03 4.26 5.01
N TYR A 119 -1.80 4.57 6.04
CA TYR A 119 -3.25 4.34 6.09
C TYR A 119 -3.99 5.68 6.03
N SER A 120 -4.97 5.77 5.13
CA SER A 120 -5.87 6.92 4.98
C SER A 120 -7.30 6.51 5.34
N PRO A 121 -7.77 6.79 6.57
CA PRO A 121 -9.11 6.38 7.01
C PRO A 121 -10.24 6.98 6.16
N GLN A 122 -10.04 8.15 5.56
CA GLN A 122 -11.05 8.79 4.72
C GLN A 122 -11.32 8.07 3.41
N SER A 123 -10.29 7.44 2.81
CA SER A 123 -10.43 6.68 1.56
C SER A 123 -10.51 5.18 1.77
N GLY A 124 -10.20 4.68 2.98
CA GLY A 124 -10.13 3.25 3.26
C GLY A 124 -8.84 2.60 2.74
N ASP A 125 -7.89 3.37 2.22
CA ASP A 125 -6.69 2.84 1.57
C ASP A 125 -5.53 2.63 2.56
N LEU A 126 -4.92 1.45 2.51
CA LEU A 126 -3.65 1.11 3.13
C LEU A 126 -2.59 0.86 2.04
N VAL A 127 -1.49 1.60 2.09
CA VAL A 127 -0.36 1.46 1.16
C VAL A 127 0.89 1.07 1.94
N MET A 128 1.40 -0.14 1.69
CA MET A 128 2.64 -0.65 2.26
C MET A 128 3.76 -0.60 1.22
N THR A 129 4.96 -0.16 1.61
CA THR A 129 6.10 0.00 0.71
C THR A 129 7.41 -0.49 1.31
N GLY A 130 8.31 -0.93 0.43
CA GLY A 130 9.65 -1.39 0.82
C GLY A 130 9.67 -2.89 1.14
N ASP A 131 10.03 -3.70 0.14
CA ASP A 131 10.17 -5.15 0.25
C ASP A 131 8.98 -5.83 0.93
N VAL A 132 7.79 -5.58 0.36
CA VAL A 132 6.54 -6.08 0.92
C VAL A 132 6.46 -7.60 0.82
N LEU A 133 6.07 -8.25 1.91
CA LEU A 133 5.75 -9.67 1.98
C LEU A 133 4.35 -9.87 2.55
N LEU A 134 3.42 -10.33 1.71
CA LEU A 134 2.08 -10.75 2.09
C LEU A 134 2.04 -12.28 2.24
N THR A 135 1.56 -12.76 3.37
CA THR A 135 1.29 -14.17 3.65
C THR A 135 -0.20 -14.37 3.89
N GLN A 136 -0.81 -15.32 3.17
CA GLN A 136 -2.22 -15.67 3.31
C GLN A 136 -2.34 -17.19 3.29
N GLY A 137 -2.71 -17.78 4.43
CA GLY A 137 -2.71 -19.22 4.61
C GLY A 137 -1.31 -19.83 4.36
N GLY A 138 -1.21 -20.73 3.38
CA GLY A 138 0.07 -21.33 2.97
C GLY A 138 0.81 -20.61 1.84
N ASN A 139 0.25 -19.52 1.32
CA ASN A 139 0.81 -18.80 0.17
C ASN A 139 1.56 -17.55 0.61
N SER A 140 2.61 -17.19 -0.12
CA SER A 140 3.29 -15.91 0.05
C SER A 140 3.42 -15.16 -1.27
N VAL A 141 3.27 -13.85 -1.19
CA VAL A 141 3.40 -12.91 -2.31
C VAL A 141 4.36 -11.81 -1.88
N SER A 142 5.34 -11.51 -2.71
CA SER A 142 6.34 -10.46 -2.43
C SER A 142 6.42 -9.46 -3.58
N GLY A 143 6.68 -8.20 -3.25
CA GLY A 143 6.76 -7.10 -4.22
C GLY A 143 7.32 -5.82 -3.58
N GLN A 144 7.31 -4.71 -4.31
CA GLN A 144 7.79 -3.41 -3.83
C GLN A 144 6.71 -2.61 -3.09
N THR A 145 5.46 -2.73 -3.54
CA THR A 145 4.33 -1.96 -3.03
C THR A 145 3.10 -2.85 -2.98
N LEU A 146 2.34 -2.75 -1.89
CA LEU A 146 1.04 -3.36 -1.72
C LEU A 146 0.04 -2.27 -1.37
N THR A 147 -1.00 -2.12 -2.17
CA THR A 147 -2.14 -1.24 -1.89
C THR A 147 -3.34 -2.11 -1.56
N ILE A 148 -4.05 -1.79 -0.48
CA ILE A 148 -5.24 -2.51 -0.02
C ILE A 148 -6.34 -1.49 0.24
N ASP A 149 -7.49 -1.69 -0.39
CA ASP A 149 -8.75 -1.06 0.00
C ASP A 149 -9.33 -1.90 1.15
N LEU A 150 -9.39 -1.33 2.35
CA LEU A 150 -9.86 -2.01 3.57
C LEU A 150 -11.38 -2.13 3.64
N ASP A 151 -12.13 -1.35 2.85
CA ASP A 151 -13.59 -1.45 2.78
C ASP A 151 -14.00 -2.67 1.93
N THR A 152 -13.31 -2.89 0.81
CA THR A 152 -13.59 -4.00 -0.12
C THR A 152 -12.69 -5.22 0.08
N GLY A 153 -11.57 -5.05 0.77
CA GLY A 153 -10.51 -6.05 0.87
C GLY A 153 -9.72 -6.23 -0.44
N ALA A 154 -9.88 -5.34 -1.43
CA ALA A 154 -9.16 -5.46 -2.70
C ALA A 154 -7.68 -5.06 -2.52
N GLY A 155 -6.77 -6.00 -2.77
CA GLY A 155 -5.33 -5.78 -2.74
C GLY A 155 -4.73 -5.70 -4.14
N ARG A 156 -3.69 -4.89 -4.31
CA ARG A 156 -2.88 -4.82 -5.53
C ARG A 156 -1.40 -4.81 -5.16
N MET A 157 -0.65 -5.74 -5.72
CA MET A 157 0.80 -5.80 -5.53
C MET A 157 1.55 -5.40 -6.80
N ASP A 158 2.61 -4.59 -6.61
CA ASP A 158 3.44 -4.02 -7.66
C ASP A 158 4.93 -4.17 -7.38
N GLY A 159 5.74 -4.06 -8.43
CA GLY A 159 7.21 -4.04 -8.34
C GLY A 159 7.82 -5.43 -8.19
N ARG A 160 8.02 -6.11 -9.33
CA ARG A 160 8.59 -7.48 -9.42
C ARG A 160 7.87 -8.45 -8.47
N VAL A 161 6.58 -8.65 -8.73
CA VAL A 161 5.75 -9.54 -7.95
C VAL A 161 6.24 -10.98 -8.08
N LYS A 162 6.49 -11.64 -6.95
CA LYS A 162 6.81 -13.08 -6.88
C LYS A 162 5.83 -13.76 -5.94
N THR A 163 5.20 -14.82 -6.45
CA THR A 163 4.25 -15.63 -5.70
C THR A 163 4.83 -17.03 -5.46
N VAL A 164 4.70 -17.51 -4.23
CA VAL A 164 4.96 -18.90 -3.86
C VAL A 164 3.64 -19.51 -3.40
N LEU A 165 3.18 -20.52 -4.12
CA LEU A 165 1.97 -21.26 -3.78
C LEU A 165 2.37 -22.58 -3.13
N GLN A 166 1.87 -22.86 -1.93
CA GLN A 166 1.97 -24.21 -1.39
C GLN A 166 0.84 -25.04 -2.00
N THR A 167 1.12 -25.68 -3.14
CA THR A 167 0.24 -26.73 -3.65
C THR A 167 0.29 -27.90 -2.67
N GLY A 168 -0.81 -28.19 -1.98
CA GLY A 168 -0.91 -29.33 -1.10
C GLY A 168 -0.49 -30.60 -1.84
N THR A 169 0.63 -31.19 -1.43
CA THR A 169 0.87 -32.61 -1.68
C THR A 169 -0.04 -33.35 -0.72
N ALA A 170 -1.31 -33.53 -1.09
CA ALA A 170 -2.08 -34.64 -0.58
C ALA A 170 -1.52 -35.90 -1.24
N GLY A 171 -0.42 -36.39 -0.69
CA GLY A 171 0.10 -37.71 -0.96
C GLY A 171 -1.00 -38.74 -0.70
N GLY A 172 -1.12 -39.69 -1.62
CA GLY A 172 -2.10 -40.76 -1.51
C GLY A 172 -1.95 -41.59 -0.24
N ASN A 173 -3.08 -42.05 0.25
CA ASN A 173 -3.27 -43.37 0.83
C ASN A 173 -4.65 -43.86 0.42
#